data_AF-A0A0G0C3Y6-F1
#
_entry.id   AF-A0A0G0C3Y6-F1
#
_cell.length_a   1.000
_cell.length_b   1.000
_cell.length_c   1.000
_cell.angle_alpha   90.00
_cell.angle_beta   90.00
_cell.angle_gamma   90.00
#
_symmetry.space_group_name_H-M   'P 1'
#
loop_
_entity.id
_entity.type
_entity.pdbx_description
1 polymer ?
#
loop_
_entity_poly.entity_id
_entity_poly.type
_entity_poly.pdbx_seq_one_letter_code
_entity_poly.pdbx_strand_id
1 'polypeptide(L)'
;MNANGVSSDNLEGTAVVEASTGGDYYYKVWWVPASTTSVAYTDIAATPSTVTFDVSDLPDTSQITVLGIRGGAYSNTNITTSCSFTRTSGCTTFTVSAAGLITATSAVLADSTCVITSTYYDSTSGSLTDTMTVQAQA
;
A
#
# COMPACT_ATOMS: atom_id res chain seq x y z
N MET A 1 10.15 16.74 9.08
CA MET A 1 9.99 18.03 8.37
C MET A 1 8.50 18.29 8.30
N ASN A 2 7.99 19.34 8.95
CA ASN A 2 6.56 19.68 8.88
C ASN A 2 6.35 20.70 7.75
N ALA A 3 5.35 20.45 6.89
CA ALA A 3 4.93 21.42 5.89
C ALA A 3 4.30 22.64 6.60
N ASN A 4 4.75 23.84 6.26
CA ASN A 4 4.31 25.11 6.85
C ASN A 4 2.97 25.63 6.26
N GLY A 5 2.31 24.83 5.42
CA GLY A 5 1.02 25.19 4.80
C GLY A 5 1.11 26.32 3.77
N VAL A 6 2.30 26.76 3.39
CA VAL A 6 2.52 27.80 2.37
C VAL A 6 3.13 27.15 1.13
N SER A 7 2.40 27.15 0.01
CA SER A 7 3.01 26.83 -1.29
C SER A 7 3.79 28.06 -1.77
N SER A 8 5.07 27.87 -2.10
CA SER A 8 5.96 28.89 -2.67
C SER A 8 6.10 28.74 -4.19
N ASP A 9 5.30 27.87 -4.81
CA ASP A 9 5.34 27.67 -6.26
C ASP A 9 4.63 28.83 -6.96
N ASN A 10 5.27 29.38 -7.99
CA ASN A 10 4.72 30.45 -8.77
C ASN A 10 3.61 29.88 -9.67
N LEU A 11 2.36 30.28 -9.43
CA LEU A 11 1.23 29.91 -10.28
C LEU A 11 1.20 30.86 -11.49
N GLU A 12 1.89 30.50 -12.57
CA GLU A 12 1.88 31.30 -13.79
C GLU A 12 0.58 31.12 -14.57
N GLY A 13 -0.18 32.20 -14.71
CA GLY A 13 -1.40 32.25 -15.52
C GLY A 13 -1.77 33.69 -15.86
N THR A 14 -2.20 33.94 -17.09
CA THR A 14 -2.76 35.22 -17.52
C THR A 14 -4.26 35.22 -17.32
N ALA A 15 -4.77 36.13 -16.48
CA ALA A 15 -6.20 36.35 -16.34
C ALA A 15 -6.74 37.12 -17.57
N VAL A 16 -7.70 36.55 -18.29
CA VAL A 16 -8.53 37.31 -19.23
C VAL A 16 -9.54 38.10 -18.42
N VAL A 17 -9.49 39.43 -18.47
CA VAL A 17 -10.45 40.30 -17.78
C VAL A 17 -11.73 40.38 -18.63
N GLU A 18 -12.70 39.52 -18.33
CA GLU A 18 -14.09 39.77 -18.72
C GLU A 18 -14.78 40.39 -17.49
N ALA A 19 -15.20 41.65 -17.60
CA ALA A 19 -15.89 42.36 -16.52
C ALA A 19 -17.33 41.86 -16.38
N SER A 20 -17.49 40.65 -15.85
CA SER A 20 -18.76 40.15 -15.34
C SER A 20 -19.04 40.80 -13.98
N THR A 21 -20.22 41.41 -13.83
CA THR A 21 -20.67 42.08 -12.60
C THR A 21 -21.08 41.12 -11.48
N GLY A 22 -20.76 39.83 -11.59
CA GLY A 22 -21.12 38.82 -10.61
C GLY A 22 -19.98 37.85 -10.32
N GLY A 23 -19.10 38.19 -9.37
CA GLY A 23 -18.37 37.23 -8.53
C GLY A 23 -17.81 35.96 -9.18
N ASP A 24 -17.27 36.04 -10.39
CA ASP A 24 -16.77 34.87 -11.11
C ASP A 24 -15.36 34.49 -10.62
N TYR A 25 -15.20 33.21 -10.25
CA TYR A 25 -13.91 32.64 -9.85
C TYR A 25 -13.25 31.99 -11.07
N TYR A 26 -12.04 32.43 -11.45
CA TYR A 26 -11.26 31.85 -12.56
C TYR A 26 -10.77 30.42 -12.27
N TYR A 27 -10.57 30.09 -10.99
CA TYR A 27 -10.29 28.74 -10.52
C TYR A 27 -10.70 28.60 -9.05
N LYS A 28 -11.04 27.38 -8.62
CA LYS A 28 -11.22 27.04 -7.20
C LYS A 28 -10.12 26.07 -6.79
N VAL A 29 -9.17 26.52 -5.97
CA VAL A 29 -8.24 25.61 -5.28
C VAL A 29 -8.86 25.26 -3.93
N TRP A 30 -9.01 23.97 -3.70
CA TRP A 30 -9.36 23.44 -2.39
C TRP A 30 -8.06 23.04 -1.69
N TRP A 31 -7.69 23.81 -0.67
CA TRP A 31 -6.62 23.40 0.23
C TRP A 31 -7.23 22.49 1.29
N VAL A 32 -6.86 21.21 1.28
CA VAL A 32 -7.19 20.30 2.36
C VAL A 32 -6.18 20.56 3.47
N PRO A 33 -6.60 21.00 4.67
CA PRO A 33 -5.66 21.22 5.75
C PRO A 33 -4.89 19.96 6.06
N ALA A 34 -3.58 20.12 6.26
CA ALA A 34 -2.77 19.12 6.93
C ALA A 34 -3.25 19.03 8.39
N SER A 35 -4.35 18.31 8.61
CA SER A 35 -4.84 18.01 9.95
C SER A 35 -3.82 17.10 10.63
N THR A 36 -3.59 17.32 11.92
CA THR A 36 -2.82 16.43 12.79
C THR A 36 -3.57 15.14 13.11
N THR A 37 -4.83 15.01 12.69
CA THR A 37 -5.59 13.77 12.82
C THR A 37 -5.10 12.75 11.79
N SER A 38 -4.74 11.56 12.27
CA SER A 38 -4.43 10.41 11.41
C SER A 38 -5.57 10.18 10.43
N VAL A 39 -5.25 10.16 9.13
CA VAL A 39 -6.21 9.79 8.09
C VAL A 39 -6.36 8.27 8.14
N ALA A 40 -7.59 7.81 8.40
CA ALA A 40 -7.89 6.38 8.44
C ALA A 40 -7.54 5.71 7.11
N TYR A 41 -7.00 4.50 7.18
CA TYR A 41 -6.95 3.61 6.03
C TYR A 41 -8.33 2.98 5.84
N THR A 42 -8.82 2.97 4.61
CA THR A 42 -10.09 2.29 4.28
C THR A 42 -9.86 0.86 3.84
N ASP A 43 -8.65 0.57 3.34
CA ASP A 43 -8.24 -0.74 2.86
C ASP A 43 -6.71 -0.88 2.88
N ILE A 44 -6.20 -2.09 2.70
CA ILE A 44 -4.77 -2.36 2.50
C ILE A 44 -4.57 -3.22 1.25
N ALA A 45 -3.42 -3.07 0.60
CA ALA A 45 -3.04 -3.89 -0.56
C ALA A 45 -1.65 -4.47 -0.37
N ALA A 46 -1.55 -5.79 -0.24
CA ALA A 46 -0.31 -6.54 -0.27
C ALA A 46 0.16 -6.71 -1.71
N THR A 47 1.41 -6.32 -1.94
CA THR A 47 2.05 -6.32 -3.25
C THR A 47 3.38 -7.07 -3.19
N PRO A 48 3.67 -7.95 -4.16
CA PRO A 48 2.77 -8.38 -5.24
C PRO A 48 1.59 -9.24 -4.71
N SER A 49 0.50 -9.35 -5.48
CA SER A 49 -0.65 -10.20 -5.15
C SER A 49 -0.37 -11.70 -5.31
N THR A 50 0.61 -12.03 -6.17
CA THR A 50 1.12 -13.38 -6.35
C THR A 50 2.65 -13.35 -6.37
N VAL A 51 3.27 -14.23 -5.59
CA VAL A 51 4.70 -14.56 -5.67
C VAL A 51 4.83 -15.96 -6.27
N THR A 52 5.65 -16.10 -7.30
CA THR A 52 5.97 -17.40 -7.90
C THR A 52 7.46 -17.65 -7.77
N PHE A 53 7.81 -18.80 -7.19
CA PHE A 53 9.18 -19.30 -7.13
C PHE A 53 9.38 -20.40 -8.18
N ASP A 54 10.51 -20.40 -8.86
CA ASP A 54 10.93 -21.51 -9.69
C ASP A 54 11.67 -22.53 -8.83
N VAL A 55 11.26 -23.80 -8.86
CA VAL A 55 11.95 -24.86 -8.09
C VAL A 55 13.38 -25.11 -8.56
N SER A 56 13.75 -24.72 -9.79
CA SER A 56 15.14 -24.80 -10.26
C SER A 56 16.07 -23.82 -9.55
N ASP A 57 15.52 -22.73 -9.01
CA ASP A 57 16.28 -21.59 -8.49
C ASP A 57 16.28 -21.54 -6.95
N LEU A 58 15.75 -22.57 -6.29
CA LEU A 58 15.66 -22.63 -4.83
C LEU A 58 17.01 -22.92 -4.17
N PRO A 59 17.30 -22.32 -3.00
CA PRO A 59 16.40 -21.49 -2.18
C PRO A 59 16.33 -20.04 -2.65
N ASP A 60 15.16 -19.42 -2.50
CA ASP A 60 14.92 -18.03 -2.90
C ASP A 60 13.98 -17.30 -1.92
N THR A 61 13.96 -15.96 -2.00
CA THR A 61 13.17 -15.09 -1.13
C THR A 61 12.47 -13.98 -1.89
N SER A 62 11.32 -13.54 -1.39
CA SER A 62 10.57 -12.42 -1.97
C SER A 62 9.97 -11.55 -0.88
N GLN A 63 10.06 -10.22 -1.04
CA GLN A 63 9.60 -9.26 -0.04
C GLN A 63 8.18 -8.79 -0.35
N ILE A 64 7.30 -8.88 0.66
CA ILE A 64 5.96 -8.29 0.61
C ILE A 64 6.07 -6.79 0.91
N THR A 65 5.34 -5.96 0.15
CA THR A 65 5.09 -4.55 0.46
C THR A 65 3.59 -4.34 0.65
N VAL A 66 3.20 -3.69 1.75
CA VAL A 66 1.78 -3.36 2.01
C VAL A 66 1.55 -1.86 1.85
N LEU A 67 0.57 -1.52 1.02
CA LEU A 67 0.10 -0.15 0.83
C LEU A 67 -1.19 0.06 1.63
N GLY A 68 -1.20 1.07 2.50
CA GLY A 68 -2.41 1.57 3.15
C GLY A 68 -3.14 2.51 2.22
N ILE A 69 -4.38 2.16 1.90
CA ILE A 69 -5.25 2.92 0.99
C ILE A 69 -5.97 3.98 1.80
N ARG A 70 -5.72 5.24 1.42
CA ARG A 70 -6.41 6.41 1.98
C ARG A 70 -7.31 6.92 0.85
N GLY A 71 -8.54 7.31 1.14
CA GLY A 71 -9.52 7.74 0.13
C GLY A 71 -8.95 8.79 -0.85
N GLY A 72 -9.61 9.00 -2.00
CA GLY A 72 -9.02 9.62 -3.21
C GLY A 72 -8.40 11.02 -3.11
N ALA A 73 -8.47 11.70 -1.97
CA ALA A 73 -7.75 12.95 -1.69
C ALA A 73 -6.32 12.75 -1.16
N TYR A 74 -5.94 11.53 -0.77
CA TYR A 74 -4.63 11.22 -0.18
C TYR A 74 -3.93 10.12 -0.96
N SER A 75 -2.62 10.25 -1.17
CA SER A 75 -1.81 9.18 -1.75
C SER A 75 -1.76 7.95 -0.83
N ASN A 76 -1.64 6.75 -1.39
CA ASN A 76 -1.38 5.54 -0.61
C ASN A 76 -0.02 5.64 0.11
N THR A 77 0.13 4.94 1.24
CA THR A 77 1.38 4.94 2.03
C THR A 77 1.88 3.52 2.22
N ASN A 78 3.20 3.33 2.17
CA ASN A 78 3.80 2.05 2.56
C ASN A 78 3.69 1.88 4.08
N ILE A 79 2.95 0.85 4.50
CA ILE A 79 2.69 0.50 5.91
C ILE A 79 3.19 -0.90 6.26
N THR A 80 4.09 -1.47 5.45
CA THR A 80 4.60 -2.85 5.59
C THR A 80 5.05 -3.16 7.02
N THR A 81 5.79 -2.24 7.65
CA THR A 81 6.33 -2.42 9.00
C THR A 81 5.28 -2.34 10.11
N SER A 82 4.07 -1.86 9.79
CA SER A 82 2.93 -1.79 10.71
C SER A 82 1.97 -2.99 10.54
N CYS A 83 2.27 -3.89 9.60
CA CYS A 83 1.45 -5.07 9.33
C CYS A 83 2.06 -6.31 9.99
N SER A 84 1.19 -7.27 10.31
CA SER A 84 1.59 -8.65 10.60
C SER A 84 1.31 -9.55 9.40
N PHE A 85 2.16 -10.56 9.22
CA PHE A 85 2.07 -11.50 8.12
C PHE A 85 1.89 -12.90 8.68
N THR A 86 0.91 -13.63 8.17
CA THR A 86 0.63 -15.00 8.61
C THR A 86 0.24 -15.85 7.43
N ARG A 87 0.83 -17.03 7.32
CA ARG A 87 0.34 -18.04 6.37
C ARG A 87 -0.96 -18.63 6.91
N THR A 88 -2.05 -18.45 6.17
CA THR A 88 -3.40 -18.82 6.62
C THR A 88 -3.92 -20.10 6.00
N SER A 89 -3.41 -20.51 4.82
CA SER A 89 -3.76 -21.79 4.19
C SER A 89 -2.69 -22.31 3.24
N GLY A 90 -2.82 -23.58 2.83
CA GLY A 90 -1.97 -24.22 1.83
C GLY A 90 -0.71 -24.88 2.40
N CYS A 91 0.35 -24.97 1.59
CA CYS A 91 1.54 -25.75 1.91
C CYS A 91 2.33 -25.21 3.10
N THR A 92 3.10 -26.09 3.77
CA THR A 92 3.89 -25.70 4.94
C THR A 92 5.33 -25.30 4.64
N THR A 93 5.75 -25.42 3.38
CA THR A 93 7.15 -25.32 2.92
C THR A 93 7.62 -23.89 2.67
N PHE A 94 6.70 -22.95 2.43
CA PHE A 94 6.99 -21.52 2.45
C PHE A 94 6.89 -20.95 3.87
N THR A 95 7.86 -20.14 4.27
CA THR A 95 7.80 -19.37 5.52
C THR A 95 7.66 -17.88 5.21
N VAL A 96 7.07 -17.14 6.15
CA VAL A 96 7.00 -15.68 6.09
C VAL A 96 7.49 -15.11 7.41
N SER A 97 8.39 -14.15 7.36
CA SER A 97 8.91 -13.47 8.54
C SER A 97 7.95 -12.40 9.05
N ALA A 98 8.18 -11.91 10.28
CA ALA A 98 7.43 -10.78 10.82
C ALA A 98 7.59 -9.48 10.00
N ALA A 99 8.66 -9.38 9.18
CA ALA A 99 8.89 -8.25 8.29
C ALA A 99 8.31 -8.47 6.87
N GLY A 100 7.57 -9.55 6.63
CA GLY A 100 6.97 -9.86 5.33
C GLY A 100 7.96 -10.43 4.31
N LEU A 101 9.11 -10.96 4.76
CA LEU A 101 10.02 -11.68 3.86
C LEU A 101 9.53 -13.12 3.71
N ILE A 102 9.15 -13.50 2.50
CA ILE A 102 8.78 -14.86 2.13
C ILE A 102 10.06 -15.63 1.80
N THR A 103 10.18 -16.85 2.30
CA THR A 103 11.30 -17.73 2.01
C THR A 103 10.80 -19.07 1.48
N ALA A 104 11.31 -19.44 0.31
CA ALA A 104 11.14 -20.75 -0.30
C ALA A 104 12.42 -21.57 -0.08
N THR A 105 12.32 -22.64 0.70
CA THR A 105 13.46 -23.54 0.95
C THR A 105 13.62 -24.54 -0.19
N SER A 106 14.78 -25.18 -0.29
CA SER A 106 15.01 -26.27 -1.27
C SER A 106 14.09 -27.49 -1.10
N ALA A 107 13.26 -27.54 -0.06
CA ALA A 107 12.24 -28.57 0.15
C ALA A 107 10.87 -28.23 -0.47
N VAL A 108 10.69 -27.04 -1.03
CA VAL A 108 9.47 -26.67 -1.76
C VAL A 108 9.40 -27.49 -3.04
N LEU A 109 8.23 -28.09 -3.31
CA LEU A 109 7.95 -28.87 -4.51
C LEU A 109 7.17 -28.03 -5.52
N ALA A 110 7.24 -28.39 -6.81
CA ALA A 110 6.40 -27.81 -7.84
C ALA A 110 4.91 -27.93 -7.46
N ASP A 111 4.09 -26.98 -7.92
CA ASP A 111 2.66 -26.85 -7.62
C ASP A 111 2.31 -26.58 -6.14
N SER A 112 3.32 -26.42 -5.26
CA SER A 112 3.10 -25.97 -3.89
C SER A 112 2.47 -24.59 -3.89
N THR A 113 1.31 -24.44 -3.27
CA THR A 113 0.61 -23.15 -3.16
C THR A 113 0.23 -22.86 -1.71
N CYS A 114 0.43 -21.63 -1.25
CA CYS A 114 -0.05 -21.14 0.04
C CYS A 114 -0.61 -19.72 -0.05
N VAL A 115 -1.38 -19.34 0.96
CA VAL A 115 -1.93 -18.00 1.11
C VAL A 115 -1.29 -17.33 2.31
N ILE A 116 -0.82 -16.11 2.11
CA ILE A 116 -0.33 -15.23 3.16
C ILE A 116 -1.35 -14.11 3.35
N THR A 117 -1.80 -13.95 4.58
CA THR A 117 -2.65 -12.84 5.00
C THR A 117 -1.79 -11.77 5.66
N SER A 118 -1.91 -10.55 5.14
CA SER A 118 -1.39 -9.33 5.76
C SER A 118 -2.50 -8.72 6.60
N THR A 119 -2.20 -8.37 7.85
CA THR A 119 -3.17 -7.75 8.77
C THR A 119 -2.61 -6.43 9.29
N TYR A 120 -3.44 -5.39 9.24
CA TYR A 120 -3.18 -4.09 9.83
C TYR A 120 -4.23 -3.78 10.90
N TYR A 121 -3.81 -3.09 11.96
CA TYR A 121 -4.73 -2.57 12.96
C TYR A 121 -4.27 -1.22 13.51
N ASP A 122 -5.19 -0.25 13.55
CA ASP A 122 -5.09 0.90 14.45
C ASP A 122 -6.48 1.26 14.99
N SER A 123 -6.53 2.20 15.94
CA SER A 123 -7.79 2.65 16.56
C SER A 123 -8.70 3.46 15.63
N THR A 124 -8.20 3.89 14.47
CA THR A 124 -8.91 4.84 13.57
C THR A 124 -9.53 4.12 12.37
N SER A 125 -8.79 3.15 11.83
CA SER A 125 -9.06 2.35 10.63
C SER A 125 -9.67 1.00 11.00
N GLY A 126 -9.51 0.55 12.26
CA GLY A 126 -9.92 -0.77 12.69
C GLY A 126 -8.97 -1.85 12.16
N SER A 127 -9.46 -3.09 12.06
CA SER A 127 -8.69 -4.21 11.49
C SER A 127 -8.94 -4.29 9.99
N LEU A 128 -7.86 -4.24 9.22
CA LEU A 128 -7.85 -4.42 7.77
C LEU A 128 -7.00 -5.63 7.41
N THR A 129 -7.43 -6.38 6.41
CA THR A 129 -6.74 -7.59 5.97
C THR A 129 -6.72 -7.67 4.46
N ASP A 130 -5.60 -8.13 3.91
CA ASP A 130 -5.49 -8.50 2.51
C ASP A 130 -4.72 -9.81 2.37
N THR A 131 -4.94 -10.52 1.26
CA THR A 131 -4.38 -11.84 1.01
C THR A 131 -3.61 -11.89 -0.29
N MET A 132 -2.49 -12.59 -0.27
CA MET A 132 -1.70 -12.88 -1.46
C MET A 132 -1.42 -14.38 -1.59
N THR A 133 -1.17 -14.80 -2.82
CA THR A 133 -0.83 -16.19 -3.13
C THR A 133 0.68 -16.33 -3.28
N VAL A 134 1.24 -17.40 -2.73
CA VAL A 134 2.62 -17.82 -2.99
C VAL A 134 2.56 -19.20 -3.62
N GLN A 135 3.25 -19.39 -4.73
CA GLN A 135 3.25 -20.65 -5.47
C GLN A 135 4.66 -21.01 -5.95
N ALA A 136 4.86 -22.30 -6.21
CA ALA A 136 6.06 -22.81 -6.87
C ALA A 136 5.72 -23.47 -8.20
N GLN A 137 6.57 -23.27 -9.20
CA GLN A 137 6.47 -23.88 -10.53
C GLN A 137 7.78 -24.60 -10.89
N ALA A 138 7.71 -25.45 -11.91
CA ALA A 138 8.83 -26.25 -12.43
C ALA A 138 9.43 -25.66 -13.71
#